data_AF-A0AAW2UIR8-F1
#
_entry.id   AF-A0AAW2UIR8-F1
#
_cell.length_a   1.000
_cell.length_b   1.000
_cell.length_c   1.000
_cell.angle_alpha   90.00
_cell.angle_beta   90.00
_cell.angle_gamma   90.00
#
_symmetry.space_group_name_H-M   'P 1'
#
loop_
_entity.id
_entity.type
_entity.pdbx_description
1 polymer ?
#
loop_
_entity_poly.entity_id
_entity_poly.type
_entity_poly.pdbx_seq_one_letter_code
_entity_poly.pdbx_strand_id
1 'polypeptide(L)'
;MKSTIYRILEENQGVNNLVQIREFAANYFTNLLSCNQGMHNVPDFPFQFPQVSPDIAQSICSFPTKEEIKDTVFNIDKDSVAGPDGFTSAFYQACWDLIATDIYEAVKDFFCGTPMPRSFTATTIVLIPKVDSPQTWNDFKPISLCNVTNKIMSKLLYNKLSQTLPDLISPSQSGFVPGRLIEDNILMAQEMIHHLDLKYSKGNLVIKLDMLKAYDKVSWNFLLTVM
;
A
#
# COMPACT_ATOMS: atom_id res chain seq x y z
N MET A 1 -7.63 -1.91 24.13
CA MET A 1 -6.56 -1.84 25.16
C MET A 1 -5.37 -1.15 24.51
N LYS A 2 -4.91 0.01 25.04
CA LYS A 2 -3.73 0.70 24.50
C LYS A 2 -2.48 0.06 25.11
N SER A 3 -1.66 -0.62 24.31
CA SER A 3 -0.36 -1.13 24.75
C SER A 3 0.66 0.01 24.73
N THR A 4 1.55 0.05 25.73
CA THR A 4 2.62 1.04 25.81
C THR A 4 3.96 0.32 25.71
N ILE A 5 4.88 0.85 24.90
CA ILE A 5 6.25 0.35 24.80
C ILE A 5 7.03 0.97 25.97
N TYR A 6 7.39 0.15 26.96
CA TYR A 6 8.14 0.58 28.14
C TYR A 6 9.66 0.41 27.99
N ARG A 7 10.09 -0.41 27.04
CA ARG A 7 11.49 -0.72 26.78
C ARG A 7 11.71 -1.06 25.32
N ILE A 8 12.83 -0.60 24.77
CA ILE A 8 13.33 -0.98 23.45
C ILE A 8 14.85 -1.11 23.50
N LEU A 9 15.43 -1.94 22.63
CA LEU A 9 16.87 -2.03 22.40
C LEU A 9 17.23 -1.12 21.23
N GLU A 10 18.07 -0.11 21.50
CA GLU A 10 18.69 0.77 20.50
C GLU A 10 20.20 0.54 20.55
N GLU A 11 20.84 0.19 19.44
CA GLU A 11 22.29 -0.12 19.38
C GLU A 11 22.77 -1.12 20.47
N ASN A 12 21.96 -2.13 20.77
CA ASN A 12 22.16 -3.13 21.84
C ASN A 12 22.09 -2.59 23.29
N GLN A 13 21.66 -1.33 23.48
CA GLN A 13 21.40 -0.76 24.79
C GLN A 13 19.90 -0.67 25.07
N GLY A 14 19.50 -1.06 26.29
CA GLY A 14 18.11 -0.99 26.72
C GLY A 14 17.71 0.43 27.10
N VAL A 15 16.78 1.01 26.36
CA VAL A 15 16.21 2.33 26.63
C VAL A 15 14.85 2.16 27.28
N ASN A 16 14.68 2.74 28.48
CA ASN A 16 13.44 2.66 29.27
C ASN A 16 12.79 4.03 29.50
N ASN A 17 13.39 5.12 29.00
CA ASN A 17 12.85 6.46 29.14
C ASN A 17 11.81 6.72 28.04
N LEU A 18 10.56 7.00 28.42
CA LEU A 18 9.44 7.17 27.48
C LEU A 18 9.64 8.33 26.49
N VAL A 19 10.34 9.40 26.87
CA VAL A 19 10.62 10.52 25.96
C VAL A 19 11.61 10.07 24.88
N GLN A 20 12.69 9.42 25.29
CA GLN A 20 13.69 8.87 24.37
C GLN A 20 13.08 7.79 23.46
N ILE A 21 12.24 6.90 23.99
CA ILE A 21 11.54 5.88 23.19
C ILE A 21 10.69 6.54 22.09
N ARG A 22 9.98 7.64 22.38
CA ARG A 22 9.19 8.37 21.38
C ARG A 22 10.06 9.01 20.31
N GLU A 23 11.16 9.64 20.71
CA GLU A 23 12.11 10.26 19.78
C GLU A 23 12.77 9.20 18.87
N PHE A 24 13.22 8.08 19.43
CA PHE A 24 13.79 6.97 18.67
C PHE A 24 12.78 6.33 17.72
N ALA A 25 11.53 6.13 18.16
CA ALA A 25 10.47 5.67 17.28
C ALA A 25 10.24 6.64 16.11
N ALA A 26 10.11 7.94 16.41
CA ALA A 26 9.89 8.96 15.39
C ALA A 26 11.04 8.99 14.38
N ASN A 27 12.29 8.98 14.85
CA ASN A 27 13.47 8.98 13.99
C ASN A 27 13.56 7.70 13.14
N TYR A 28 13.35 6.54 13.76
CA TYR A 28 13.41 5.25 13.07
C TYR A 28 12.38 5.16 11.94
N PHE A 29 11.11 5.43 12.22
CA PHE A 29 10.05 5.32 11.21
C PHE A 29 10.07 6.47 10.21
N THR A 30 10.53 7.66 10.60
CA THR A 30 10.81 8.74 9.63
C THR A 30 11.88 8.29 8.66
N ASN A 31 13.01 7.74 9.12
CA ASN A 31 14.08 7.28 8.24
C ASN A 31 13.67 6.08 7.38
N LEU A 32 12.84 5.17 7.93
CA LEU A 32 12.33 4.01 7.20
C LEU A 32 11.37 4.40 6.08
N LEU A 33 10.45 5.34 6.35
CA LEU A 33 9.37 5.72 5.43
C LEU A 33 9.72 6.93 4.56
N SER A 34 10.77 7.68 4.92
CA SER A 34 11.31 8.71 4.04
C SER A 34 12.08 8.07 2.90
N CYS A 35 11.94 8.65 1.71
CA CYS A 35 12.69 8.24 0.54
C CYS A 35 14.17 8.67 0.69
N ASN A 36 14.94 7.92 1.48
CA ASN A 36 16.40 8.09 1.62
C ASN A 36 17.17 7.20 0.63
N GLN A 37 16.49 6.65 -0.38
CA GLN A 37 17.14 5.95 -1.46
C GLN A 37 17.77 7.01 -2.36
N GLY A 38 19.08 7.23 -2.19
CA GLY A 38 19.87 7.99 -3.17
C GLY A 38 19.51 7.50 -4.57
N MET A 39 19.46 8.40 -5.55
CA MET A 39 19.00 8.16 -6.93
C MET A 39 19.47 6.80 -7.46
N HIS A 40 18.72 5.74 -7.18
CA HIS A 40 18.93 4.47 -7.83
C HIS A 40 18.36 4.72 -9.21
N ASN A 41 19.28 4.93 -10.16
CA ASN A 41 18.92 5.03 -11.57
C ASN A 41 18.08 3.81 -11.89
N VAL A 42 16.92 4.07 -12.52
CA VAL A 42 16.08 2.99 -13.00
C VAL A 42 16.94 2.16 -13.96
N PRO A 43 17.07 0.85 -13.72
CA PRO A 43 17.93 0.02 -14.55
C PRO A 43 17.39 0.00 -15.98
N ASP A 44 18.28 -0.06 -16.96
CA ASP A 44 17.88 -0.30 -18.34
C ASP A 44 17.28 -1.71 -18.44
N PHE A 45 15.98 -1.78 -18.67
CA PHE A 45 15.30 -3.07 -18.83
C PHE A 45 15.58 -3.62 -20.24
N PRO A 46 15.96 -4.90 -20.36
CA PRO A 46 16.17 -5.54 -21.66
C PRO A 46 14.85 -5.87 -22.38
N PHE A 47 13.71 -5.36 -21.88
CA PHE A 47 12.37 -5.61 -22.37
C PHE A 47 11.50 -4.35 -22.21
N GLN A 48 10.42 -4.30 -22.98
CA GLN A 48 9.39 -3.26 -22.84
C GLN A 48 8.31 -3.71 -21.87
N PHE A 49 7.81 -2.78 -21.06
CA PHE A 49 6.65 -3.05 -20.22
C PHE A 49 5.38 -3.10 -21.08
N PRO A 50 4.43 -4.01 -20.78
CA PRO A 50 3.11 -4.00 -21.39
C PRO A 50 2.48 -2.62 -21.28
N GLN A 51 1.95 -2.12 -22.40
CA GLN A 51 1.30 -0.80 -22.47
C GLN A 51 -0.20 -0.98 -22.66
N VAL A 52 -0.97 -0.08 -22.06
CA VAL A 52 -2.41 0.00 -22.30
C VAL A 52 -2.69 0.67 -23.65
N SER A 53 -3.83 0.36 -24.26
CA SER A 53 -4.27 1.08 -25.46
C SER A 53 -4.60 2.55 -25.12
N PRO A 54 -4.53 3.47 -26.10
CA PRO A 54 -4.89 4.87 -25.88
C PRO A 54 -6.29 5.07 -25.29
N ASP A 55 -7.27 4.27 -25.72
CA ASP A 55 -8.65 4.34 -25.22
C ASP A 55 -8.74 3.97 -23.73
N ILE A 56 -7.99 2.94 -23.31
CA ILE A 56 -7.92 2.53 -21.90
C ILE A 56 -7.19 3.59 -21.07
N ALA A 57 -6.07 4.13 -21.58
CA ALA A 57 -5.36 5.22 -20.92
C ALA A 57 -6.27 6.42 -20.68
N GLN A 58 -7.06 6.82 -21.68
CA GLN A 58 -8.01 7.91 -21.56
C GLN A 58 -9.12 7.60 -20.55
N SER A 59 -9.60 6.35 -20.50
CA SER A 59 -10.59 5.90 -19.52
C SER A 59 -10.04 5.96 -18.07
N ILE A 60 -8.81 5.50 -17.84
CA ILE A 60 -8.16 5.56 -16.52
C ILE A 60 -7.94 7.02 -16.06
N CYS A 61 -7.62 7.91 -16.99
CA CYS A 61 -7.41 9.33 -16.71
C CYS A 61 -8.71 10.16 -16.66
N SER A 62 -9.87 9.54 -16.90
CA SER A 62 -11.15 10.25 -16.88
C SER A 62 -11.55 10.66 -15.45
N PHE A 63 -12.25 11.79 -15.34
CA PHE A 63 -12.84 12.22 -14.07
C PHE A 63 -13.89 11.21 -13.58
N PRO A 64 -13.87 10.85 -12.29
CA PRO A 64 -14.91 9.99 -11.74
C PRO A 64 -16.26 10.73 -11.67
N THR A 65 -17.35 9.99 -11.90
CA THR A 65 -18.72 10.52 -11.80
C THR A 65 -19.14 10.72 -10.34
N LYS A 66 -20.22 11.48 -10.12
CA LYS A 66 -20.79 11.67 -8.77
C LYS A 66 -21.25 10.35 -8.15
N GLU A 67 -21.76 9.45 -8.98
CA GLU A 67 -22.17 8.10 -8.62
C GLU A 67 -20.96 7.25 -8.24
N GLU A 68 -19.89 7.23 -9.04
CA GLU A 68 -18.66 6.50 -8.72
C GLU A 68 -18.02 6.97 -7.40
N ILE A 69 -18.03 8.28 -7.14
CA ILE A 69 -17.53 8.85 -5.89
C ILE A 69 -18.42 8.44 -4.71
N LYS A 70 -19.74 8.50 -4.87
CA LYS A 70 -20.69 8.06 -3.84
C LYS A 70 -20.49 6.57 -3.53
N ASP A 71 -20.48 5.73 -4.54
CA ASP A 71 -20.29 4.29 -4.39
C ASP A 71 -18.96 3.99 -3.72
N THR A 72 -17.90 4.75 -4.06
CA THR A 72 -16.61 4.63 -3.38
C THR A 72 -16.70 4.93 -1.89
N VAL A 73 -17.37 6.01 -1.49
CA VAL A 73 -17.55 6.39 -0.08
C VAL A 73 -18.35 5.32 0.69
N PHE A 74 -19.41 4.79 0.08
CA PHE A 74 -20.28 3.79 0.69
C PHE A 74 -19.67 2.38 0.73
N ASN A 75 -18.68 2.11 -0.12
CA ASN A 75 -17.93 0.85 -0.11
C ASN A 75 -16.72 0.85 0.84
N ILE A 76 -16.37 1.99 1.44
CA ILE A 76 -15.38 2.01 2.51
C ILE A 76 -16.03 1.46 3.79
N ASP A 77 -15.39 0.47 4.41
CA ASP A 77 -15.85 -0.13 5.65
C ASP A 77 -16.11 0.93 6.72
N LYS A 78 -17.35 0.97 7.22
CA LYS A 78 -17.88 1.90 8.23
C LYS A 78 -17.19 1.75 9.60
N ASP A 79 -16.68 0.55 9.88
CA ASP A 79 -15.98 0.24 11.14
C ASP A 79 -14.47 0.52 11.03
N SER A 80 -14.00 1.04 9.89
CA SER A 80 -12.60 1.45 9.70
C SER A 80 -12.22 2.58 10.66
N VAL A 81 -11.05 2.44 11.28
CA VAL A 81 -10.50 3.43 12.21
C VAL A 81 -10.23 4.76 11.47
N ALA A 82 -10.59 5.86 12.13
CA ALA A 82 -10.33 7.21 11.67
C ALA A 82 -8.82 7.51 11.59
N GLY A 83 -8.46 8.46 10.73
CA GLY A 83 -7.12 9.03 10.72
C GLY A 83 -6.96 10.13 11.79
N PRO A 84 -5.91 10.96 11.68
CA PRO A 84 -5.68 12.09 12.60
C PRO A 84 -6.85 13.07 12.77
N ASP A 85 -7.75 13.19 11.79
CA ASP A 85 -8.90 14.10 11.83
C ASP A 85 -10.06 13.62 12.72
N GLY A 86 -10.04 12.34 13.10
CA GLY A 86 -11.08 11.73 13.93
C GLY A 86 -12.38 11.36 13.20
N PHE A 87 -12.49 11.59 11.88
CA PHE A 87 -13.68 11.24 11.11
C PHE A 87 -13.58 9.82 10.54
N THR A 88 -14.59 9.00 10.81
CA THR A 88 -14.72 7.64 10.24
C THR A 88 -15.55 7.68 8.96
N SER A 89 -15.48 6.63 8.15
CA SER A 89 -16.34 6.43 6.97
C SER A 89 -17.83 6.48 7.32
N ALA A 90 -18.23 6.03 8.52
CA ALA A 90 -19.60 6.14 9.00
C ALA A 90 -20.10 7.61 9.05
N PHE A 91 -19.24 8.56 9.41
CA PHE A 91 -19.57 9.99 9.35
C PHE A 91 -19.86 10.43 7.91
N TYR A 92 -19.00 10.06 6.96
CA TYR A 92 -19.17 10.45 5.55
C TYR A 92 -20.45 9.86 4.95
N GLN A 93 -20.78 8.62 5.30
CA GLN A 93 -21.99 7.95 4.83
C GLN A 93 -23.26 8.56 5.47
N ALA A 94 -23.22 8.85 6.77
CA ALA A 94 -24.37 9.43 7.49
C ALA A 94 -24.64 10.90 7.13
N CYS A 95 -23.59 11.68 6.89
CA CYS A 95 -23.68 13.10 6.55
C CYS A 95 -23.59 13.35 5.04
N TRP A 96 -23.73 12.32 4.20
CA TRP A 96 -23.49 12.41 2.76
C TRP A 96 -24.23 13.57 2.10
N ASP A 97 -25.51 13.74 2.39
CA ASP A 97 -26.34 14.78 1.77
C ASP A 97 -25.88 16.21 2.10
N LEU A 98 -25.10 16.39 3.17
CA LEU A 98 -24.52 17.67 3.56
C LEU A 98 -23.15 17.92 2.92
N ILE A 99 -22.31 16.88 2.82
CA ILE A 99 -20.89 17.02 2.44
C ILE A 99 -20.59 16.61 1.00
N ALA A 100 -21.54 15.99 0.29
CA ALA A 100 -21.30 15.39 -1.03
C ALA A 100 -20.68 16.39 -2.02
N THR A 101 -21.18 17.63 -2.04
CA THR A 101 -20.67 18.69 -2.92
C THR A 101 -19.20 18.98 -2.66
N ASP A 102 -18.81 19.15 -1.39
CA ASP A 102 -17.42 19.44 -1.00
C ASP A 102 -16.49 18.27 -1.38
N ILE A 103 -16.95 17.03 -1.20
CA ILE A 103 -16.19 15.84 -1.60
C ILE A 103 -16.03 15.78 -3.11
N TYR A 104 -17.06 16.10 -3.89
CA TYR A 104 -16.97 16.13 -5.35
C TYR A 104 -15.98 17.18 -5.85
N GLU A 105 -15.99 18.38 -5.26
CA GLU A 105 -15.05 19.44 -5.59
C GLU A 105 -13.61 19.03 -5.24
N ALA A 106 -13.40 18.46 -4.05
CA ALA A 106 -12.09 17.96 -3.63
C ALA A 106 -11.56 16.85 -4.56
N VAL A 107 -12.42 15.93 -5.00
CA VAL A 107 -12.04 14.87 -5.95
C VAL A 107 -11.69 15.47 -7.31
N LYS A 108 -12.49 16.42 -7.79
CA LYS A 108 -12.22 17.10 -9.06
C LYS A 108 -10.87 17.80 -9.03
N ASP A 109 -10.59 18.56 -7.97
CA ASP A 109 -9.32 19.26 -7.81
C ASP A 109 -8.13 18.30 -7.80
N PHE A 110 -8.28 17.16 -7.12
CA PHE A 110 -7.27 16.10 -7.10
C PHE A 110 -6.98 15.54 -8.51
N PHE A 111 -8.02 15.21 -9.28
CA PHE A 111 -7.86 14.71 -10.65
C PHE A 111 -7.37 15.78 -11.64
N CYS A 112 -7.55 17.07 -11.33
CA CYS A 112 -6.94 18.19 -12.05
C CYS A 112 -5.45 18.39 -11.73
N GLY A 113 -4.87 17.60 -10.81
CA GLY A 113 -3.47 17.72 -10.40
C GLY A 113 -3.23 18.78 -9.31
N THR A 114 -4.28 19.26 -8.64
CA THR A 114 -4.13 20.18 -7.51
C THR A 114 -3.52 19.43 -6.33
N PRO A 115 -2.46 19.97 -5.68
CA PRO A 115 -1.88 19.35 -4.51
C PRO A 115 -2.92 19.19 -3.38
N MET A 116 -3.02 17.98 -2.84
CA MET A 116 -3.92 17.74 -1.70
C MET A 116 -3.48 18.53 -0.46
N PRO A 117 -4.43 19.07 0.33
CA PRO A 117 -4.11 19.67 1.62
C PRO A 117 -3.35 18.70 2.53
N ARG A 118 -2.37 19.20 3.29
CA ARG A 118 -1.61 18.39 4.26
C ARG A 118 -2.51 17.72 5.30
N SER A 119 -3.64 18.33 5.62
CA SER A 119 -4.64 17.73 6.51
C SER A 119 -5.25 16.46 5.91
N PHE A 120 -5.43 16.34 4.59
CA PHE A 120 -5.97 15.12 3.98
C PHE A 120 -4.96 13.99 3.96
N THR A 121 -3.70 14.32 3.68
CA THR A 121 -2.60 13.33 3.60
C THR A 121 -2.00 12.99 4.97
N ALA A 122 -2.39 13.72 6.03
CA ALA A 122 -1.99 13.42 7.39
C ALA A 122 -2.36 11.98 7.77
N THR A 123 -1.42 11.30 8.41
CA THR A 123 -1.52 9.86 8.72
C THR A 123 -0.96 9.62 10.12
N THR A 124 -1.67 8.83 10.93
CA THR A 124 -1.15 8.35 12.23
C THR A 124 -0.51 6.98 12.04
N ILE A 125 0.75 6.84 12.45
CA ILE A 125 1.42 5.53 12.45
C ILE A 125 1.13 4.83 13.78
N VAL A 126 0.55 3.63 13.70
CA VAL A 126 0.32 2.74 14.83
C VAL A 126 1.25 1.53 14.71
N LEU A 127 1.88 1.14 15.82
CA LEU A 127 2.82 0.02 15.86
C LEU A 127 2.12 -1.24 16.37
N ILE A 128 2.07 -2.29 15.54
CA ILE A 128 1.54 -3.60 15.92
C ILE A 128 2.72 -4.57 16.14
N PRO A 129 2.84 -5.21 17.32
CA PRO A 129 3.90 -6.18 17.56
C PRO A 129 3.73 -7.41 16.65
N LYS A 130 4.82 -7.89 16.06
CA LYS A 130 4.86 -9.13 15.26
C LYS A 130 5.17 -10.37 16.09
N VAL A 131 5.69 -10.17 17.31
CA VAL A 131 6.14 -11.20 18.25
C VAL A 131 5.66 -10.83 19.66
N ASP A 132 5.55 -11.81 20.56
CA ASP A 132 4.97 -11.62 21.90
C ASP A 132 5.76 -10.66 22.79
N SER A 133 7.08 -10.54 22.57
CA SER A 133 7.97 -9.70 23.37
C SER A 133 8.91 -8.88 22.48
N PRO A 134 8.39 -7.86 21.78
CA PRO A 134 9.18 -7.07 20.84
C PRO A 134 10.31 -6.34 21.58
N GLN A 135 11.53 -6.46 21.06
CA GLN A 135 12.72 -5.84 21.65
C GLN A 135 13.27 -4.71 20.79
N THR A 136 13.04 -4.76 19.48
CA THR A 136 13.58 -3.80 18.50
C THR A 136 12.47 -3.19 17.65
N TRP A 137 12.73 -2.06 17.00
CA TRP A 137 11.76 -1.45 16.09
C TRP A 137 11.38 -2.35 14.91
N ASN A 138 12.27 -3.27 14.52
CA ASN A 138 11.99 -4.28 13.51
C ASN A 138 10.95 -5.30 13.95
N ASP A 139 10.67 -5.44 15.25
CA ASP A 139 9.66 -6.36 15.78
C ASP A 139 8.24 -5.80 15.69
N PHE A 140 8.11 -4.55 15.25
CA PHE A 140 6.82 -3.91 15.02
C PHE A 140 6.52 -3.82 13.53
N LYS A 141 5.24 -3.98 13.20
CA LYS A 141 4.66 -3.65 11.90
C LYS A 141 4.01 -2.27 12.01
N PRO A 142 4.51 -1.24 11.29
CA PRO A 142 3.82 0.04 11.22
C PRO A 142 2.54 -0.12 10.39
N ILE A 143 1.45 0.44 10.90
CA ILE A 143 0.18 0.58 10.18
C ILE A 143 -0.15 2.07 10.07
N SER A 144 -0.35 2.52 8.85
CA SER A 144 -0.72 3.90 8.53
C SER A 144 -2.24 4.08 8.59
N LEU A 145 -2.71 4.86 9.56
CA LEU A 145 -4.11 5.28 9.67
C LEU A 145 -4.30 6.61 8.95
N CYS A 146 -4.71 6.53 7.69
CA CYS A 146 -4.98 7.69 6.84
C CYS A 146 -6.39 8.25 7.11
N ASN A 147 -6.56 9.55 6.87
CA ASN A 147 -7.88 10.18 6.84
C ASN A 147 -8.75 9.57 5.74
N VAL A 148 -10.07 9.56 5.95
CA VAL A 148 -11.03 8.94 5.02
C VAL A 148 -10.99 9.62 3.66
N THR A 149 -10.77 10.93 3.60
CA THR A 149 -10.61 11.64 2.33
C THR A 149 -9.45 11.08 1.48
N ASN A 150 -8.32 10.74 2.10
CA ASN A 150 -7.21 10.10 1.39
C ASN A 150 -7.56 8.67 0.95
N LYS A 151 -8.32 7.93 1.78
CA LYS A 151 -8.85 6.61 1.41
C LYS A 151 -9.78 6.69 0.20
N ILE A 152 -10.63 7.71 0.11
CA ILE A 152 -11.52 7.95 -1.05
C ILE A 152 -10.69 8.15 -2.33
N MET A 153 -9.72 9.06 -2.33
CA MET A 153 -8.86 9.30 -3.51
C MET A 153 -8.10 8.03 -3.94
N SER A 154 -7.48 7.35 -2.97
CA SER A 154 -6.75 6.11 -3.22
C SER A 154 -7.66 5.00 -3.77
N LYS A 155 -8.89 4.89 -3.26
CA LYS A 155 -9.86 3.89 -3.70
C LYS A 155 -10.41 4.19 -5.10
N LEU A 156 -10.62 5.46 -5.45
CA LEU A 156 -10.99 5.87 -6.80
C LEU A 156 -9.91 5.50 -7.82
N LEU A 157 -8.64 5.79 -7.50
CA LEU A 157 -7.52 5.37 -8.35
C LEU A 157 -7.44 3.85 -8.46
N TYR A 158 -7.57 3.12 -7.35
CA TYR A 158 -7.63 1.67 -7.34
C TYR A 158 -8.73 1.14 -8.26
N ASN A 159 -9.96 1.66 -8.15
CA ASN A 159 -11.10 1.18 -8.94
C ASN A 159 -10.88 1.36 -10.45
N LYS A 160 -10.16 2.40 -10.87
CA LYS A 160 -9.79 2.63 -12.27
C LYS A 160 -8.66 1.71 -12.73
N LEU A 161 -7.61 1.57 -11.91
CA LEU A 161 -6.45 0.72 -12.25
C LEU A 161 -6.77 -0.78 -12.22
N SER A 162 -7.62 -1.22 -11.28
CA SER A 162 -7.92 -2.63 -11.04
C SER A 162 -8.65 -3.31 -12.20
N GLN A 163 -9.30 -2.52 -13.07
CA GLN A 163 -10.01 -3.03 -14.25
C GLN A 163 -9.04 -3.46 -15.34
N THR A 164 -7.90 -2.78 -15.45
CA THR A 164 -6.93 -2.98 -16.54
C THR A 164 -5.73 -3.80 -16.12
N LEU A 165 -5.32 -3.69 -14.85
CA LEU A 165 -4.10 -4.34 -14.36
C LEU A 165 -4.06 -5.87 -14.59
N PRO A 166 -5.17 -6.63 -14.48
CA PRO A 166 -5.17 -8.07 -14.73
C PRO A 166 -4.69 -8.48 -16.14
N ASP A 167 -4.87 -7.61 -17.14
CA ASP A 167 -4.46 -7.86 -18.53
C ASP A 167 -2.98 -7.53 -18.78
N LEU A 168 -2.37 -6.73 -17.89
CA LEU A 168 -0.96 -6.31 -17.99
C LEU A 168 -0.02 -7.21 -17.19
N ILE A 169 -0.52 -7.82 -16.10
CA ILE A 169 0.29 -8.65 -15.20
C ILE A 169 0.25 -10.12 -15.60
N SER A 170 1.32 -10.84 -15.28
CA SER A 170 1.42 -12.29 -15.54
C SER A 170 0.23 -13.07 -14.94
N PRO A 171 -0.31 -14.09 -15.63
CA PRO A 171 -1.30 -15.00 -15.07
C PRO A 171 -0.85 -15.67 -13.77
N SER A 172 0.46 -15.88 -13.59
CA SER A 172 1.04 -16.46 -12.37
C SER A 172 1.03 -15.52 -11.16
N GLN A 173 0.69 -14.23 -11.34
CA GLN A 173 0.55 -13.29 -10.23
C GLN A 173 -0.87 -13.39 -9.64
N SER A 174 -1.05 -14.16 -8.58
CA SER A 174 -2.37 -14.29 -7.92
C SER A 174 -2.60 -13.30 -6.78
N GLY A 175 -1.53 -12.83 -6.12
CA GLY A 175 -1.64 -11.95 -4.95
C GLY A 175 -2.32 -10.63 -5.27
N PHE A 176 -3.35 -10.27 -4.49
CA PHE A 176 -4.10 -9.01 -4.57
C PHE A 176 -4.80 -8.74 -5.92
N VAL A 177 -5.06 -9.77 -6.72
CA VAL A 177 -5.82 -9.66 -7.98
C VAL A 177 -7.21 -10.25 -7.78
N PRO A 178 -8.30 -9.48 -7.98
CA PRO A 178 -9.66 -9.99 -7.87
C PRO A 178 -9.88 -11.22 -8.77
N GLY A 179 -10.49 -12.27 -8.21
CA GLY A 179 -10.78 -13.51 -8.93
C GLY A 179 -9.61 -14.49 -9.05
N ARG A 180 -8.40 -14.15 -8.57
CA ARG A 180 -7.27 -15.10 -8.48
C ARG A 180 -7.14 -15.61 -7.04
N LEU A 181 -7.02 -16.92 -6.88
CA LEU A 181 -7.01 -17.59 -5.59
C LEU A 181 -5.57 -17.92 -5.16
N ILE A 182 -5.31 -17.94 -3.85
CA ILE A 182 -3.96 -18.24 -3.35
C ILE A 182 -3.64 -19.74 -3.48
N GLU A 183 -4.69 -20.56 -3.52
CA GLU A 183 -4.67 -21.99 -3.78
C GLU A 183 -4.02 -22.31 -5.13
N ASP A 184 -4.21 -21.46 -6.14
CA ASP A 184 -3.60 -21.64 -7.47
C ASP A 184 -2.06 -21.61 -7.39
N ASN A 185 -1.50 -20.74 -6.54
CA ASN A 185 -0.06 -20.69 -6.31
C ASN A 185 0.45 -21.93 -5.58
N ILE A 186 -0.35 -22.51 -4.68
CA ILE A 186 0.03 -23.73 -3.97
C ILE A 186 0.14 -24.88 -4.97
N LEU A 187 -0.83 -25.01 -5.87
CA LEU A 187 -0.81 -26.01 -6.94
C LEU A 187 0.39 -25.80 -7.87
N MET A 188 0.63 -24.55 -8.31
CA MET A 188 1.78 -24.22 -9.14
C MET A 188 3.11 -24.57 -8.46
N ALA A 189 3.26 -24.28 -7.17
CA ALA A 189 4.45 -24.64 -6.41
C ALA A 189 4.61 -26.16 -6.26
N GLN A 190 3.53 -26.89 -6.04
CA GLN A 190 3.55 -28.37 -5.98
C GLN A 190 3.98 -28.97 -7.33
N GLU A 191 3.45 -28.45 -8.43
CA GLU A 191 3.84 -28.87 -9.79
C GLU A 191 5.32 -28.56 -10.04
N MET A 192 5.80 -27.35 -9.72
CA MET A 192 7.22 -27.00 -9.82
C MET A 192 8.13 -27.95 -9.02
N ILE A 193 7.73 -28.33 -7.80
CA ILE A 193 8.47 -29.30 -6.98
C ILE A 193 8.42 -30.69 -7.61
N HIS A 194 7.27 -31.14 -8.11
CA HIS A 194 7.16 -32.43 -8.80
C HIS A 194 8.09 -32.52 -10.02
N HIS A 195 8.20 -31.43 -10.78
CA HIS A 195 9.12 -31.34 -11.91
C HIS A 195 10.61 -31.39 -11.52
N LEU A 196 10.97 -31.09 -10.26
CA LEU A 196 12.35 -31.22 -9.80
C LEU A 196 12.87 -32.66 -9.84
N ASP A 197 11.99 -33.65 -9.67
CA ASP A 197 12.37 -35.07 -9.66
C ASP A 197 12.57 -35.65 -11.08
N LEU A 198 12.18 -34.91 -12.12
CA LEU A 198 12.36 -35.33 -13.51
C LEU A 198 13.82 -35.24 -13.93
N LYS A 199 14.35 -36.29 -14.57
CA LYS A 199 15.73 -36.29 -15.06
C LYS A 199 15.89 -35.38 -16.29
N TYR A 200 16.43 -34.19 -16.06
CA TYR A 200 16.91 -33.29 -17.13
C TYR A 200 18.43 -33.37 -17.26
N SER A 201 18.93 -33.15 -18.48
CA SER A 201 20.37 -33.27 -18.82
C SER A 201 21.29 -32.32 -18.03
N LYS A 202 20.73 -31.26 -17.44
CA LYS A 202 21.47 -30.23 -16.67
C LYS A 202 21.07 -30.13 -15.19
N GLY A 203 20.21 -31.03 -14.70
CA GLY A 203 19.62 -30.94 -13.35
C GLY A 203 18.54 -29.86 -13.22
N ASN A 204 17.82 -29.86 -12.09
CA ASN A 204 16.73 -28.92 -11.81
C ASN A 204 17.04 -28.06 -10.57
N LEU A 205 16.58 -26.82 -10.56
CA LEU A 205 16.75 -25.86 -9.47
C LEU A 205 15.46 -25.05 -9.27
N VAL A 206 15.06 -24.88 -8.01
CA VAL A 206 14.01 -23.92 -7.62
C VAL A 206 14.65 -22.79 -6.81
N ILE A 207 14.30 -21.56 -7.15
CA ILE A 207 14.77 -20.34 -6.48
C ILE A 207 13.57 -19.71 -5.77
N LYS A 208 13.67 -19.55 -4.45
CA LYS A 208 12.70 -18.82 -3.65
C LYS A 208 13.27 -17.44 -3.30
N LEU A 209 12.63 -16.39 -3.78
CA LEU A 209 12.98 -15.00 -3.50
C LEU A 209 11.94 -14.40 -2.54
N ASP A 210 12.40 -13.64 -1.55
CA ASP A 210 11.55 -12.90 -0.62
C ASP A 210 12.04 -11.46 -0.48
N MET A 211 11.10 -10.51 -0.42
CA MET A 211 11.39 -9.08 -0.41
C MET A 211 11.22 -8.52 1.00
N LEU A 212 12.32 -8.02 1.57
CA LEU A 212 12.30 -7.41 2.89
C LEU A 212 11.52 -6.09 2.86
N LYS A 213 10.43 -6.00 3.64
CA LYS A 213 9.63 -4.78 3.82
C LYS A 213 9.18 -4.16 2.49
N ALA A 214 8.53 -4.96 1.64
CA ALA A 214 8.18 -4.60 0.28
C ALA A 214 7.55 -3.20 0.15
N TYR A 215 6.54 -2.87 0.97
CA TYR A 215 5.87 -1.56 0.93
C TYR A 215 6.73 -0.39 1.44
N ASP A 216 7.64 -0.64 2.37
CA ASP A 216 8.49 0.42 2.97
C ASP A 216 9.69 0.74 2.07
N LYS A 217 10.04 -0.15 1.13
CA LYS A 217 11.26 -0.05 0.32
C LYS A 217 11.02 0.18 -1.18
N VAL A 218 9.78 0.36 -1.62
CA VAL A 218 9.50 0.66 -3.03
C VAL A 218 10.08 2.03 -3.42
N SER A 219 10.81 2.08 -4.53
CA SER A 219 11.31 3.34 -5.10
C SER A 219 10.20 4.06 -5.88
N TRP A 220 9.94 5.32 -5.53
CA TRP A 220 9.00 6.17 -6.26
C TRP A 220 9.44 6.41 -7.70
N ASN A 221 10.74 6.61 -7.95
CA ASN A 221 11.26 6.81 -9.30
C ASN A 221 11.03 5.57 -10.18
N PHE A 222 11.21 4.38 -9.60
CA PHE A 222 10.90 3.13 -10.30
C PHE A 222 9.41 3.05 -10.63
N LEU A 223 8.51 3.30 -9.65
CA LEU A 223 7.07 3.28 -9.88
C LEU A 223 6.64 4.24 -10.99
N LEU A 224 7.12 5.48 -10.96
CA LEU A 224 6.80 6.50 -11.98
C LEU A 224 7.40 6.21 -13.37
N THR A 225 8.35 5.28 -13.48
CA THR A 225 8.94 4.89 -14.77
C THR A 225 8.25 3.68 -15.37
N VAL A 226 7.70 2.79 -14.53
CA VAL A 226 7.02 1.57 -14.99
C VAL A 226 5.50 1.72 -15.11
N MET A 227 4.92 2.73 -14.44
CA MET A 227 3.51 3.13 -14.53
C MET A 227 3.34 4.34 -15.45
#